data_AF-A0A087XJG5-F1
#
_entry.id   AF-A0A087XJG5-F1
#
_cell.length_a   1.000
_cell.length_b   1.000
_cell.length_c   1.000
_cell.angle_alpha   90.00
_cell.angle_beta   90.00
_cell.angle_gamma   90.00
#
_symmetry.space_group_name_H-M   'P 1'
#
loop_
_entity.id
_entity.type
_entity.pdbx_description
1 polymer ?
#
loop_
_entity_poly.entity_id
_entity_poly.type
_entity_poly.pdbx_seq_one_letter_code
_entity_poly.pdbx_strand_id
1 'polypeptide(L)'
;QILHNVNILPKSRHLLTMADGVQVAGLFCRISDEQHEKLPFFLFGDFNFRLDTRELFEVSCYNTKLETITNSNNEVDKIRYREIGNDQKVILEVEKKSFNFADPNIFQANNGTSLLEYDKELGAFRDQVDEMEITFPPTYPYSEDVHHAKQYNTTRCPAWCDRILLSISAKHLMAMQENDENSIVYDNIGPNVCMGDHKPVFLSFRLPAGKGNPYACTCRCCVVQ
;
A
#
# COMPACT_ATOMS: atom_id res chain seq x y z
N GLN A 1 5.07 -23.44 15.68
CA GLN A 1 6.54 -23.25 15.76
C GLN A 1 7.09 -22.23 14.75
N ILE A 2 6.42 -21.96 13.62
CA ILE A 2 6.79 -20.89 12.66
C ILE A 2 6.48 -19.48 13.21
N LEU A 3 5.42 -19.38 14.02
CA LEU A 3 4.87 -18.15 14.64
C LEU A 3 5.84 -17.31 15.49
N HIS A 4 6.96 -17.88 15.96
CA HIS A 4 7.96 -17.13 16.73
C HIS A 4 9.13 -16.64 15.88
N ASN A 5 9.24 -17.14 14.64
CA ASN A 5 10.49 -17.08 13.90
C ASN A 5 10.58 -15.96 12.82
N VAL A 6 9.48 -15.30 12.48
CA VAL A 6 9.50 -14.13 11.58
C VAL A 6 9.93 -12.85 12.34
N ASN A 7 9.84 -12.86 13.67
CA ASN A 7 10.31 -11.79 14.56
C ASN A 7 11.81 -11.86 14.91
N ILE A 8 12.57 -12.83 14.37
CA ILE A 8 13.94 -13.09 14.87
C ILE A 8 14.98 -12.15 14.26
N LEU A 9 14.72 -11.54 13.10
CA LEU A 9 15.60 -10.47 12.61
C LEU A 9 15.54 -9.31 13.63
N PRO A 10 16.65 -9.01 14.34
CA PRO A 10 16.66 -8.22 15.56
C PRO A 10 16.04 -6.86 15.29
N LYS A 11 14.84 -6.60 15.84
CA LYS A 11 14.10 -5.33 15.68
C LYS A 11 14.22 -4.76 14.27
N SER A 12 14.15 -5.61 13.24
CA SER A 12 14.11 -5.10 11.89
C SER A 12 12.72 -4.51 11.72
N ARG A 13 12.61 -3.19 11.90
CA ARG A 13 11.39 -2.42 11.56
C ARG A 13 10.86 -2.83 10.18
N HIS A 14 11.71 -3.39 9.30
CA HIS A 14 11.41 -3.84 7.95
C HIS A 14 10.58 -5.13 7.80
N LEU A 15 10.40 -5.95 8.84
CA LEU A 15 9.62 -7.21 8.79
C LEU A 15 8.33 -7.18 9.60
N LEU A 16 8.14 -6.13 10.39
CA LEU A 16 6.91 -5.88 11.10
C LEU A 16 6.15 -4.80 10.32
N THR A 17 4.90 -5.10 9.98
CA THR A 17 3.89 -4.08 9.65
C THR A 17 3.99 -2.97 10.69
N MET A 18 3.98 -1.72 10.23
CA MET A 18 4.26 -0.51 11.03
C MET A 18 3.76 -0.60 12.48
N ALA A 19 4.67 -0.97 13.38
CA ALA A 19 4.77 -0.27 14.64
C ALA A 19 5.20 1.15 14.27
N ASP A 20 4.23 2.06 14.22
CA ASP A 20 4.33 3.53 14.36
C ASP A 20 3.30 4.24 13.45
N GLY A 21 2.03 3.84 13.50
CA GLY A 21 0.87 4.62 13.00
C GLY A 21 0.71 6.00 13.68
N VAL A 22 1.73 6.49 14.39
CA VAL A 22 1.76 7.75 15.14
C VAL A 22 1.74 8.96 14.20
N GLN A 23 2.44 8.89 13.05
CA GLN A 23 2.44 10.02 12.11
C GLN A 23 1.09 10.19 11.40
N VAL A 24 0.54 9.08 10.89
CA VAL A 24 -0.77 9.08 10.23
C VAL A 24 -1.89 9.38 11.24
N ALA A 25 -1.86 8.81 12.45
CA ALA A 25 -2.80 9.15 13.51
C ALA A 25 -2.69 10.61 13.95
N GLY A 26 -1.47 11.16 14.05
CA GLY A 26 -1.26 12.58 14.39
C GLY A 26 -1.84 13.53 13.36
N LEU A 27 -1.72 13.19 12.06
CA LEU A 27 -2.37 13.93 10.98
C LEU A 27 -3.90 13.84 11.10
N PHE A 28 -4.44 12.64 11.31
CA PHE A 28 -5.89 12.44 11.43
C PHE A 28 -6.50 13.14 12.65
N CYS A 29 -5.81 13.16 13.79
CA CYS A 29 -6.25 13.92 14.96
C CYS A 29 -6.39 15.43 14.66
N ARG A 30 -5.53 15.98 13.80
CA ARG A 30 -5.60 17.40 13.41
C ARG A 30 -6.72 17.69 12.42
N ILE A 31 -6.95 16.78 11.46
CA ILE A 31 -7.99 16.95 10.44
C ILE A 31 -9.38 16.67 11.02
N SER A 32 -9.46 15.82 12.03
CA SER A 32 -10.71 15.43 12.70
C SER A 32 -11.03 16.28 13.94
N ASP A 33 -10.32 17.39 14.15
CA ASP A 33 -10.55 18.29 15.27
C ASP A 33 -11.98 18.85 15.21
N GLU A 34 -12.78 18.52 16.22
CA GLU A 34 -14.20 18.89 16.31
C GLU A 34 -14.44 20.40 16.40
N GLN A 35 -13.39 21.18 16.70
CA GLN A 35 -13.46 22.64 16.73
C GLN A 35 -13.60 23.26 15.34
N HIS A 36 -13.29 22.50 14.29
CA HIS A 36 -13.33 22.98 12.91
C HIS A 36 -14.42 22.28 12.10
N GLU A 37 -14.95 22.98 11.11
CA GLU A 37 -15.88 22.40 10.16
C GLU A 37 -15.22 21.26 9.37
N LYS A 38 -15.87 20.10 9.29
CA LYS A 38 -15.37 18.94 8.57
C LYS A 38 -15.61 19.12 7.06
N LEU A 39 -14.55 19.48 6.35
CA LEU A 39 -14.58 19.60 4.88
C LEU A 39 -14.11 18.30 4.20
N PRO A 40 -14.61 18.01 2.98
CA PRO A 40 -14.07 16.94 2.15
C PRO A 40 -12.57 17.14 1.89
N PHE A 41 -11.78 16.09 2.10
CA PHE A 41 -10.33 16.12 1.87
C PHE A 41 -9.82 14.88 1.16
N PHE A 42 -8.63 15.03 0.57
CA PHE A 42 -7.82 14.00 -0.05
C PHE A 42 -6.42 14.03 0.57
N LEU A 43 -5.84 12.87 0.83
CA LEU A 43 -4.47 12.70 1.31
C LEU A 43 -3.70 11.86 0.28
N PHE A 44 -2.52 12.30 -0.09
CA PHE A 44 -1.66 11.59 -1.03
C PHE A 44 -0.26 11.44 -0.46
N GLY A 45 0.36 10.28 -0.65
CA GLY A 45 1.71 10.02 -0.16
C GLY A 45 2.02 8.54 -0.01
N ASP A 46 3.17 8.28 0.63
CA ASP A 46 3.62 6.94 0.98
C ASP A 46 2.91 6.48 2.27
N PHE A 47 1.79 5.78 2.11
CA PHE A 47 0.91 5.38 3.22
C PHE A 47 0.88 3.87 3.47
N ASN A 48 1.49 3.07 2.60
CA ASN A 48 1.66 1.64 2.87
C ASN A 48 3.10 1.20 2.61
N PHE A 49 3.92 1.29 3.64
CA PHE A 49 5.34 1.01 3.46
C PHE A 49 5.60 -0.49 3.18
N ARG A 50 4.68 -1.39 3.60
CA ARG A 50 4.89 -2.85 3.59
C ARG A 50 3.60 -3.67 3.57
N LEU A 51 3.64 -4.77 2.84
CA LEU A 51 2.70 -5.88 3.06
C LEU A 51 2.97 -6.58 4.40
N ASP A 52 1.96 -7.23 4.95
CA ASP A 52 2.10 -8.17 6.05
C ASP A 52 2.89 -9.40 5.60
N THR A 53 4.22 -9.26 5.65
CA THR A 53 5.16 -10.28 5.20
C THR A 53 5.02 -11.60 5.95
N ARG A 54 4.49 -11.60 7.18
CA ARG A 54 4.32 -12.82 7.94
C ARG A 54 3.29 -13.73 7.28
N GLU A 55 2.09 -13.22 7.04
CA GLU A 55 1.03 -14.01 6.40
C GLU A 55 1.36 -14.31 4.94
N LEU A 56 1.99 -13.36 4.25
CA LEU A 56 2.49 -13.59 2.89
C LEU A 56 3.46 -14.77 2.83
N PHE A 57 4.39 -14.89 3.79
CA PHE A 57 5.36 -15.98 3.81
C PHE A 57 4.72 -17.31 4.23
N GLU A 58 3.73 -17.30 5.12
CA GLU A 58 2.99 -18.51 5.50
C GLU A 58 2.31 -19.16 4.27
N VAL A 59 1.76 -18.34 3.37
CA VAL A 59 1.14 -18.81 2.13
C VAL A 59 2.16 -19.11 1.04
N SER A 60 3.08 -18.17 0.78
CA SER A 60 4.04 -18.27 -0.33
C SER A 60 5.13 -19.32 -0.10
N CYS A 61 5.41 -19.67 1.16
CA CYS A 61 6.49 -20.58 1.56
C CYS A 61 5.95 -21.85 2.27
N TYR A 62 4.70 -22.25 2.04
CA TYR A 62 4.02 -23.33 2.77
C TYR A 62 4.77 -24.69 2.77
N ASN A 63 5.43 -25.05 1.67
CA ASN A 63 6.18 -26.31 1.51
C ASN A 63 7.70 -26.11 1.62
N THR A 64 8.15 -25.22 2.51
CA THR A 64 9.56 -24.88 2.64
C THR A 64 10.09 -25.11 4.06
N LYS A 65 11.39 -25.36 4.16
CA LYS A 65 12.17 -25.38 5.38
C LYS A 65 12.73 -23.98 5.63
N LEU A 66 12.46 -23.47 6.82
CA LEU A 66 13.04 -22.23 7.33
C LEU A 66 14.46 -22.48 7.84
N GLU A 67 15.41 -21.70 7.33
CA GLU A 67 16.80 -21.63 7.78
C GLU A 67 17.09 -20.21 8.28
N THR A 68 17.68 -20.14 9.47
CA THR A 68 18.06 -18.89 10.10
C THR A 68 19.57 -18.84 10.21
N ILE A 69 20.19 -17.80 9.65
CA ILE A 69 21.63 -17.59 9.69
C ILE A 69 21.90 -16.46 10.69
N THR A 70 22.73 -16.75 11.68
CA THR A 70 23.10 -15.82 12.75
C THR A 70 24.52 -15.28 12.56
N ASN A 71 24.74 -14.04 13.01
CA ASN A 71 26.05 -13.41 13.06
C ASN A 71 26.86 -13.87 14.29
N SER A 72 28.08 -13.36 14.43
CA SER A 72 28.98 -13.63 15.55
C SER A 72 28.43 -13.25 16.93
N ASN A 73 27.37 -12.42 16.98
CA ASN A 73 26.70 -11.98 18.20
C ASN A 73 25.44 -12.81 18.52
N ASN A 74 25.22 -13.93 17.82
CA ASN A 74 24.01 -14.75 17.88
C ASN A 74 22.72 -14.03 17.49
N GLU A 75 22.82 -12.88 16.80
CA GLU A 75 21.66 -12.21 16.23
C GLU A 75 21.38 -12.77 14.84
N VAL A 76 20.12 -12.89 14.47
CA VAL A 76 19.76 -13.33 13.11
C VAL A 76 20.10 -12.24 12.13
N ASP A 77 20.86 -12.59 11.10
CA ASP A 77 21.25 -11.68 10.02
C ASP A 77 20.43 -11.94 8.76
N LYS A 78 19.99 -13.19 8.59
CA LYS A 78 19.36 -13.66 7.37
C LYS A 78 18.38 -14.80 7.60
N ILE A 79 17.24 -14.69 6.94
CA ILE A 79 16.18 -15.70 6.90
C ILE A 79 16.13 -16.28 5.49
N ARG A 80 16.10 -17.60 5.37
CA ARG A 80 16.02 -18.30 4.09
C ARG A 80 14.96 -19.38 4.14
N TYR A 81 14.08 -19.40 3.14
CA TYR A 81 13.11 -20.47 2.92
C TYR A 81 13.53 -21.30 1.72
N ARG A 82 13.56 -22.61 1.91
CA ARG A 82 14.07 -23.58 0.94
C ARG A 82 13.04 -24.68 0.72
N GLU A 83 12.70 -25.04 -0.52
CA GLU A 83 11.73 -26.10 -0.77
C GLU A 83 12.09 -27.41 -0.04
N ILE A 84 11.08 -28.06 0.54
CA ILE A 84 11.22 -29.39 1.12
C ILE A 84 11.20 -30.39 -0.02
N GLY A 85 12.32 -31.08 -0.25
CA GLY A 85 12.45 -32.07 -1.33
C GLY A 85 13.25 -31.52 -2.51
N ASN A 86 12.59 -31.44 -3.68
CA ASN A 86 13.13 -31.03 -4.99
C ASN A 86 14.28 -30.02 -4.92
N ASP A 87 15.49 -30.40 -5.39
CA ASP A 87 16.76 -29.62 -5.47
C ASP A 87 17.13 -28.67 -4.32
N GLN A 88 16.33 -28.66 -3.25
CA GLN A 88 16.33 -27.66 -2.18
C GLN A 88 16.48 -26.23 -2.71
N LYS A 89 15.66 -25.86 -3.69
CA LYS A 89 15.67 -24.52 -4.29
C LYS A 89 15.34 -23.46 -3.24
N VAL A 90 16.07 -22.35 -3.26
CA VAL A 90 15.78 -21.18 -2.41
C VAL A 90 14.58 -20.44 -2.99
N ILE A 91 13.53 -20.28 -2.18
CA ILE A 91 12.27 -19.62 -2.57
C ILE A 91 12.24 -18.17 -2.13
N LEU A 92 12.71 -17.92 -0.91
CA LEU A 92 12.75 -16.59 -0.34
C LEU A 92 14.00 -16.44 0.51
N GLU A 93 14.64 -15.28 0.39
CA GLU A 93 15.78 -14.89 1.20
C GLU A 93 15.63 -13.44 1.63
N VAL A 94 15.63 -13.21 2.94
CA VAL A 94 15.42 -11.89 3.54
C VAL A 94 16.58 -11.55 4.46
N GLU A 95 17.10 -10.34 4.28
CA GLU A 95 18.13 -9.71 5.11
C GLU A 95 17.66 -8.31 5.51
N LYS A 96 18.46 -7.60 6.32
CA LYS A 96 18.11 -6.24 6.78
C LYS A 96 17.78 -5.25 5.64
N LYS A 97 18.40 -5.41 4.47
CA LYS A 97 18.23 -4.52 3.30
C LYS A 97 18.03 -5.28 1.99
N SER A 98 17.65 -6.55 2.07
CA SER A 98 17.48 -7.38 0.90
C SER A 98 16.26 -8.29 1.05
N PHE A 99 15.55 -8.45 -0.05
CA PHE A 99 14.38 -9.26 -0.24
C PHE A 99 14.51 -9.93 -1.61
N ASN A 100 14.93 -11.18 -1.63
CA ASN A 100 15.07 -11.96 -2.85
C ASN A 100 14.01 -13.04 -2.85
N PHE A 101 13.03 -12.89 -3.74
CA PHE A 101 11.99 -13.87 -3.96
C PHE A 101 12.22 -14.57 -5.30
N ALA A 102 12.06 -15.89 -5.35
CA ALA A 102 12.40 -16.69 -6.52
C ALA A 102 11.56 -16.37 -7.75
N ASP A 103 10.31 -15.93 -7.57
CA ASP A 103 9.43 -15.50 -8.65
C ASP A 103 8.81 -14.13 -8.34
N PRO A 104 9.51 -13.01 -8.61
CA PRO A 104 9.00 -11.68 -8.34
C PRO A 104 7.80 -11.30 -9.23
N ASN A 105 7.47 -12.09 -10.26
CA ASN A 105 6.34 -11.79 -11.14
C ASN A 105 5.00 -11.98 -10.43
N ILE A 106 4.94 -12.74 -9.33
CA ILE A 106 3.72 -12.89 -8.52
C ILE A 106 3.13 -11.55 -8.08
N PHE A 107 4.00 -10.56 -7.84
CA PHE A 107 3.59 -9.22 -7.42
C PHE A 107 2.97 -8.40 -8.57
N GLN A 108 3.23 -8.76 -9.83
CA GLN A 108 2.67 -8.09 -11.01
C GLN A 108 1.51 -8.87 -11.62
N ALA A 109 1.45 -10.19 -11.39
CA ALA A 109 0.41 -11.05 -11.90
C ALA A 109 -0.95 -10.56 -11.42
N ASN A 110 -1.85 -10.26 -12.37
CA ASN A 110 -3.16 -9.66 -12.10
C ASN A 110 -3.05 -8.44 -11.16
N ASN A 111 -2.06 -7.57 -11.40
CA ASN A 111 -1.76 -6.39 -10.58
C ASN A 111 -1.56 -6.69 -9.10
N GLY A 112 -1.21 -7.92 -8.74
CA GLY A 112 -1.04 -8.33 -7.35
C GLY A 112 -2.35 -8.37 -6.56
N THR A 113 -3.54 -8.36 -7.17
CA THR A 113 -4.83 -8.29 -6.45
C THR A 113 -4.97 -9.35 -5.35
N SER A 114 -4.43 -10.56 -5.54
CA SER A 114 -4.45 -11.61 -4.51
C SER A 114 -3.59 -11.29 -3.28
N LEU A 115 -2.68 -10.33 -3.37
CA LEU A 115 -1.79 -9.91 -2.29
C LEU A 115 -2.33 -8.69 -1.53
N LEU A 116 -3.39 -8.03 -2.02
CA LEU A 116 -4.03 -6.90 -1.35
C LEU A 116 -4.62 -7.30 0.02
N GLU A 117 -4.92 -8.58 0.26
CA GLU A 117 -5.36 -9.05 1.58
C GLU A 117 -4.28 -8.88 2.67
N TYR A 118 -3.01 -8.84 2.27
CA TYR A 118 -1.87 -8.59 3.15
C TYR A 118 -1.55 -7.09 3.27
N ASP A 119 -2.26 -6.22 2.55
CA ASP A 119 -2.20 -4.77 2.71
C ASP A 119 -3.12 -4.34 3.86
N LYS A 120 -2.53 -4.24 5.05
CA LYS A 120 -3.28 -4.05 6.31
C LYS A 120 -3.10 -2.68 6.93
N GLU A 121 -2.19 -1.85 6.43
CA GLU A 121 -1.82 -0.58 7.10
C GLU A 121 -3.02 0.38 7.20
N LEU A 122 -3.86 0.44 6.16
CA LEU A 122 -5.11 1.23 6.18
C LEU A 122 -6.19 0.66 7.11
N GLY A 123 -6.04 -0.59 7.58
CA GLY A 123 -6.99 -1.26 8.47
C GLY A 123 -7.33 -0.45 9.73
N ALA A 124 -6.34 0.25 10.29
CA ALA A 124 -6.50 1.07 11.49
C ALA A 124 -7.31 2.37 11.27
N PHE A 125 -7.54 2.77 10.01
CA PHE A 125 -8.13 4.06 9.66
C PHE A 125 -9.40 3.94 8.80
N ARG A 126 -9.94 2.71 8.63
CA ARG A 126 -11.12 2.43 7.77
C ARG A 126 -12.38 3.20 8.16
N ASP A 127 -12.49 3.64 9.42
CA ASP A 127 -13.63 4.44 9.88
C ASP A 127 -13.47 5.94 9.60
N GLN A 128 -12.28 6.39 9.17
CA GLN A 128 -11.93 7.81 8.99
C GLN A 128 -11.69 8.17 7.52
N VAL A 129 -11.07 7.25 6.78
CA VAL A 129 -10.75 7.43 5.36
C VAL A 129 -11.10 6.19 4.55
N ASP A 130 -11.30 6.43 3.28
CA ASP A 130 -11.59 5.46 2.26
C ASP A 130 -10.55 5.56 1.13
N GLU A 131 -10.57 4.60 0.22
CA GLU A 131 -9.70 4.54 -0.94
C GLU A 131 -10.48 3.98 -2.14
N MET A 132 -10.13 4.42 -3.35
CA MET A 132 -10.67 3.80 -4.56
C MET A 132 -10.06 2.42 -4.78
N GLU A 133 -10.78 1.56 -5.49
CA GLU A 133 -10.28 0.22 -5.79
C GLU A 133 -8.93 0.29 -6.51
N ILE A 134 -7.93 -0.39 -5.97
CA ILE A 134 -6.59 -0.44 -6.55
C ILE A 134 -6.60 -1.42 -7.72
N THR A 135 -6.43 -0.90 -8.92
CA THR A 135 -6.38 -1.68 -10.16
C THR A 135 -5.00 -1.68 -10.81
N PHE A 136 -3.95 -1.29 -10.07
CA PHE A 136 -2.56 -1.20 -10.53
C PHE A 136 -1.63 -2.05 -9.66
N PRO A 137 -0.46 -2.49 -10.17
CA PRO A 137 0.47 -3.32 -9.40
C PRO A 137 1.17 -2.52 -8.30
N PRO A 138 1.82 -3.18 -7.33
CA PRO A 138 2.66 -2.53 -6.33
C PRO A 138 3.58 -1.47 -6.95
N THR A 139 3.67 -0.31 -6.31
CA THR A 139 4.31 0.89 -6.85
C THR A 139 5.79 0.99 -6.52
N TYR A 140 6.30 0.13 -5.63
CA TYR A 140 7.68 0.13 -5.14
C TYR A 140 8.10 -1.28 -4.68
N PRO A 141 9.39 -1.66 -4.74
CA PRO A 141 10.52 -0.94 -5.34
C PRO A 141 10.80 -1.37 -6.78
N TYR A 142 10.65 -0.50 -7.77
CA TYR A 142 11.07 -0.78 -9.15
C TYR A 142 12.58 -0.64 -9.34
N SER A 143 13.09 -1.28 -10.38
CA SER A 143 14.45 -1.05 -10.88
C SER A 143 14.56 0.35 -11.48
N GLU A 144 15.65 1.04 -11.14
CA GLU A 144 16.01 2.34 -11.72
C GLU A 144 16.76 2.19 -13.06
N ASP A 145 17.04 0.95 -13.50
CA ASP A 145 17.61 0.68 -14.82
C ASP A 145 16.56 0.87 -15.92
N VAL A 146 16.85 1.77 -16.87
CA VAL A 146 15.99 2.10 -18.01
C VAL A 146 15.67 0.89 -18.90
N HIS A 147 16.52 -0.14 -18.90
CA HIS A 147 16.28 -1.38 -19.65
C HIS A 147 15.39 -2.39 -18.91
N HIS A 148 15.18 -2.17 -17.61
CA HIS A 148 14.44 -3.07 -16.71
C HIS A 148 13.28 -2.35 -15.99
N ALA A 149 12.68 -1.35 -16.64
CA ALA A 149 11.66 -0.44 -16.07
C ALA A 149 10.44 -1.11 -15.41
N LYS A 150 10.15 -2.38 -15.73
CA LYS A 150 9.05 -3.16 -15.15
C LYS A 150 9.49 -4.06 -14.00
N GLN A 151 10.78 -4.29 -13.80
CA GLN A 151 11.26 -5.25 -12.82
C GLN A 151 11.29 -4.60 -11.44
N TYR A 152 10.97 -5.38 -10.40
CA TYR A 152 11.21 -4.96 -9.03
C TYR A 152 12.68 -5.16 -8.65
N ASN A 153 13.20 -4.26 -7.83
CA ASN A 153 14.47 -4.42 -7.14
C ASN A 153 14.30 -5.38 -5.95
N THR A 154 15.41 -5.93 -5.45
CA THR A 154 15.46 -6.89 -4.35
C THR A 154 15.82 -6.24 -3.01
N THR A 155 15.56 -4.93 -2.85
CA THR A 155 15.84 -4.22 -1.59
C THR A 155 14.73 -4.43 -0.56
N ARG A 156 13.47 -4.56 -1.01
CA ARG A 156 12.28 -4.76 -0.19
C ARG A 156 11.22 -5.60 -0.91
N CYS A 157 10.28 -6.14 -0.14
CA CYS A 157 9.08 -6.75 -0.69
C CYS A 157 8.26 -5.69 -1.44
N PRO A 158 7.79 -5.98 -2.66
CA PRO A 158 6.91 -5.06 -3.37
C PRO A 158 5.62 -4.75 -2.58
N ALA A 159 5.21 -3.49 -2.58
CA ALA A 159 3.99 -3.00 -1.91
C ALA A 159 3.37 -1.79 -2.63
N TRP A 160 2.10 -1.49 -2.35
CA TRP A 160 1.42 -0.29 -2.84
C TRP A 160 1.70 0.90 -1.93
N CYS A 161 2.95 1.39 -1.95
CA CYS A 161 3.40 2.48 -1.10
C CYS A 161 2.64 3.79 -1.36
N ASP A 162 2.47 4.11 -2.64
CA ASP A 162 1.93 5.40 -3.08
C ASP A 162 0.39 5.33 -3.17
N ARG A 163 -0.30 6.13 -2.36
CA ARG A 163 -1.75 6.03 -2.14
C ARG A 163 -2.45 7.37 -2.15
N ILE A 164 -3.71 7.37 -2.56
CA ILE A 164 -4.61 8.52 -2.48
C ILE A 164 -5.83 8.14 -1.63
N LEU A 165 -5.82 8.59 -0.38
CA LEU A 165 -6.90 8.38 0.58
C LEU A 165 -7.86 9.56 0.53
N LEU A 166 -9.12 9.31 0.85
CA LEU A 166 -10.15 10.33 0.82
C LEU A 166 -11.10 10.21 2.01
N SER A 167 -11.59 11.34 2.48
CA SER A 167 -12.68 11.36 3.47
C SER A 167 -13.95 10.71 2.93
N ILE A 168 -14.80 10.20 3.81
CA ILE A 168 -16.12 9.65 3.45
C ILE A 168 -16.96 10.69 2.69
N SER A 169 -16.91 11.96 3.11
CA SER A 169 -17.63 13.06 2.43
C SER A 169 -17.08 13.33 1.02
N ALA A 170 -15.76 13.25 0.81
CA ALA A 170 -15.17 13.34 -0.52
C ALA A 170 -15.61 12.18 -1.42
N LYS A 171 -15.70 10.95 -0.88
CA LYS A 171 -16.17 9.77 -1.63
C LYS A 171 -17.60 9.96 -2.09
N HIS A 172 -18.47 10.48 -1.24
CA HIS A 172 -19.85 10.80 -1.62
C HIS A 172 -19.95 11.86 -2.72
N LEU A 173 -19.07 12.88 -2.71
CA LEU A 173 -19.02 13.87 -3.80
C LEU A 173 -18.65 13.25 -5.14
N MET A 174 -17.81 12.22 -5.14
CA MET A 174 -17.44 11.45 -6.33
C MET A 174 -18.57 10.50 -6.76
N ALA A 175 -19.23 9.82 -5.81
CA ALA A 175 -20.24 8.79 -6.08
C ALA A 175 -21.60 9.33 -6.54
N MET A 176 -21.94 10.60 -6.31
CA MET A 176 -23.18 11.24 -6.80
C MET A 176 -23.23 11.40 -8.34
N GLN A 177 -22.38 10.69 -9.07
CA GLN A 177 -22.24 10.70 -10.53
C GLN A 177 -22.89 9.45 -11.13
N GLU A 178 -24.18 9.24 -10.87
CA GLU A 178 -24.95 8.03 -11.22
C GLU A 178 -25.04 7.72 -12.74
N ASN A 179 -24.47 8.56 -13.62
CA ASN A 179 -24.60 8.39 -15.07
C ASN A 179 -23.28 8.12 -15.81
N ASP A 180 -22.14 8.02 -15.12
CA ASP A 180 -20.84 7.81 -15.78
C ASP A 180 -19.85 7.09 -14.84
N GLU A 181 -20.12 5.82 -14.51
CA GLU A 181 -19.21 4.96 -13.73
C GLU A 181 -17.79 4.91 -14.31
N ASN A 182 -17.61 5.23 -15.60
CA ASN A 182 -16.32 5.32 -16.28
C ASN A 182 -15.53 6.63 -16.04
N SER A 183 -16.03 7.55 -15.22
CA SER A 183 -15.39 8.87 -15.04
C SER A 183 -14.30 8.91 -13.96
N ILE A 184 -14.21 7.88 -13.11
CA ILE A 184 -13.21 7.79 -12.03
C ILE A 184 -12.12 6.82 -12.46
N VAL A 185 -10.87 7.28 -12.44
CA VAL A 185 -9.69 6.46 -12.76
C VAL A 185 -8.68 6.59 -11.63
N TYR A 186 -8.31 5.46 -11.02
CA TYR A 186 -7.28 5.37 -10.00
C TYR A 186 -6.18 4.41 -10.48
N ASP A 187 -5.06 4.95 -10.93
CA ASP A 187 -4.04 4.16 -11.64
C ASP A 187 -2.63 4.74 -11.41
N ASN A 188 -1.60 3.99 -11.83
CA ASN A 188 -0.22 4.43 -11.82
C ASN A 188 0.20 5.07 -13.15
N ILE A 189 1.25 5.89 -13.09
CA ILE A 189 1.81 6.57 -14.25
C ILE A 189 3.07 5.84 -14.71
N GLY A 190 3.16 5.62 -16.02
CA GLY A 190 4.35 5.06 -16.65
C GLY A 190 4.61 3.59 -16.27
N PRO A 191 3.64 2.67 -16.42
CA PRO A 191 3.82 1.25 -16.07
C PRO A 191 4.97 0.58 -16.83
N ASN A 192 5.35 1.15 -17.99
CA ASN A 192 6.42 0.64 -18.85
C ASN A 192 7.64 1.57 -18.91
N VAL A 193 7.69 2.62 -18.08
CA VAL A 193 8.74 3.66 -18.11
C VAL A 193 9.51 3.63 -16.79
N CYS A 194 10.83 3.77 -16.83
CA CYS A 194 11.61 3.93 -15.61
C CYS A 194 11.33 5.32 -15.02
N MET A 195 10.65 5.37 -13.89
CA MET A 195 10.22 6.61 -13.21
C MET A 195 10.96 6.82 -11.88
N GLY A 196 12.00 6.02 -11.61
CA GLY A 196 12.60 5.84 -10.28
C GLY A 196 12.21 4.49 -9.66
N ASP A 197 12.51 4.33 -8.38
CA ASP A 197 12.14 3.15 -7.58
C ASP A 197 10.67 3.14 -7.17
N HIS A 198 9.96 4.27 -7.29
CA HIS A 198 8.51 4.39 -7.18
C HIS A 198 7.84 4.64 -8.53
N LYS A 199 6.60 4.15 -8.70
CA LYS A 199 5.68 4.58 -9.78
C LYS A 199 4.67 5.59 -9.20
N PRO A 200 4.58 6.81 -9.75
CA PRO A 200 3.57 7.76 -9.31
C PRO A 200 2.15 7.21 -9.49
N VAL A 201 1.24 7.56 -8.58
CA VAL A 201 -0.19 7.20 -8.64
C VAL A 201 -1.02 8.46 -8.83
N PHE A 202 -2.11 8.35 -9.58
CA PHE A 202 -3.06 9.45 -9.78
C PHE A 202 -4.51 8.98 -9.58
N LEU A 203 -5.35 9.93 -9.17
CA LEU A 203 -6.80 9.80 -9.11
C LEU A 203 -7.41 10.90 -9.99
N SER A 204 -8.10 10.49 -11.05
CA SER A 204 -8.83 11.38 -11.95
C SER A 204 -10.31 11.17 -11.76
N PHE A 205 -11.05 12.27 -11.59
CA PHE A 205 -12.50 12.28 -11.52
C PHE A 205 -13.02 13.65 -11.94
N ARG A 206 -14.30 13.73 -12.30
CA ARG A 206 -14.95 15.01 -12.59
C ARG A 206 -15.55 15.58 -11.31
N LEU A 207 -15.44 16.89 -11.07
CA LEU A 207 -16.21 17.55 -9.99
C LEU A 207 -17.17 18.57 -10.62
N PRO A 208 -18.50 18.40 -10.49
CA PRO A 208 -19.47 19.36 -11.00
C PRO A 208 -19.34 20.72 -10.29
N ALA A 209 -19.47 21.81 -11.04
CA ALA A 209 -19.42 23.16 -10.48
C ALA A 209 -20.49 23.35 -9.39
N GLY A 210 -20.11 23.99 -8.28
CA GLY A 210 -21.00 24.24 -7.13
C GLY A 210 -21.15 23.09 -6.14
N LYS A 211 -20.65 21.89 -6.45
CA LYS A 211 -20.51 20.80 -5.47
C LYS A 211 -19.33 21.09 -4.56
N GLY A 212 -19.54 21.01 -3.24
CA GLY A 212 -18.54 21.36 -2.22
C GLY A 212 -18.66 22.78 -1.65
N ASN A 213 -19.63 23.59 -2.10
CA ASN A 213 -19.94 24.87 -1.46
C ASN A 213 -20.98 24.66 -0.34
N PRO A 214 -20.61 24.82 0.96
CA PRO A 214 -21.57 24.69 2.06
C PRO A 214 -22.70 25.74 2.00
N TYR A 215 -22.53 26.81 1.21
CA TYR A 215 -23.49 27.90 1.04
C TYR A 215 -24.36 27.79 -0.22
N ALA A 216 -24.16 26.78 -1.08
CA ALA A 216 -24.91 26.64 -2.34
C ALA A 216 -26.41 26.35 -2.15
N CYS A 217 -26.82 25.95 -0.94
CA CYS A 217 -28.23 25.74 -0.56
C CYS A 217 -28.75 26.77 0.45
N THR A 218 -28.26 28.02 0.43
CA THR A 218 -29.02 29.11 1.04
C THR A 218 -30.14 29.52 0.08
N CYS A 219 -31.34 29.07 0.40
CA CYS A 219 -32.59 29.36 -0.29
C CYS A 219 -32.65 30.76 -0.91
N ARG A 220 -33.01 30.82 -2.20
CA ARG A 220 -33.79 31.95 -2.73
C ARG A 220 -35.19 31.89 -2.12
N CYS A 221 -35.33 32.21 -0.82
CA CYS A 221 -36.63 32.45 -0.23
C CYS A 221 -36.93 33.95 -0.32
N CYS A 222 -38.00 34.24 -1.05
CA CYS A 222 -38.82 35.45 -1.00
C CYS A 222 -38.23 36.73 -1.62
N VAL A 223 -38.51 36.90 -2.93
CA VAL A 223 -38.84 38.23 -3.45
C VAL A 223 -40.19 38.59 -2.85
N VAL A 224 -40.22 39.52 -1.89
CA VAL A 224 -41.47 40.22 -1.54
C VAL A 224 -41.45 41.52 -2.34
N GLN A 225 -42.40 41.63 -3.26
CA GLN A 225 -42.75 42.86 -3.96
C GLN A 225 -43.29 43.91 -3.00
#